data_AF-A0A920SRT6-F1
#
_entry.id   AF-A0A920SRT6-F1
#
_cell.length_a   1.000
_cell.length_b   1.000
_cell.length_c   1.000
_cell.angle_alpha   90.00
_cell.angle_beta   90.00
_cell.angle_gamma   90.00
#
_symmetry.space_group_name_H-M   'P 1'
#
loop_
_entity.id
_entity.type
_entity.pdbx_description
1 polymer ?
#
loop_
_entity_poly.entity_id
_entity_poly.type
_entity_poly.pdbx_seq_one_letter_code
_entity_poly.pdbx_strand_id
1 'polypeptide(L)'
;MELGLFAQPVHRPEKTWATALPEDREAVILADRLGFSEVWIGEHYSTKAEQIPSPLMFMATLLADAPSIRFATGVINLPYQTRSSWQPRWPSSIS
;
A
#
# COMPACT_ATOMS: atom_id res chain seq x y z
N MET A 1 -11.55 6.85 20.18
CA MET A 1 -11.83 6.82 18.73
C MET A 1 -10.55 6.40 18.04
N GLU A 2 -10.62 5.49 17.07
CA GLU A 2 -9.48 5.12 16.24
C GLU A 2 -9.59 5.83 14.88
N LEU A 3 -8.49 6.39 14.39
CA LEU A 3 -8.43 7.12 13.12
C LEU A 3 -7.63 6.31 12.10
N GLY A 4 -8.22 6.08 10.93
CA GLY A 4 -7.55 5.47 9.78
C GLY A 4 -7.20 6.52 8.73
N LEU A 5 -6.05 6.36 8.08
CA LEU A 5 -5.61 7.16 6.94
C LEU A 5 -5.98 6.44 5.64
N PHE A 6 -6.89 7.00 4.85
CA PHE A 6 -7.10 6.59 3.47
C PHE A 6 -6.17 7.39 2.57
N ALA A 7 -5.06 6.78 2.15
CA ALA A 7 -4.02 7.42 1.38
C ALA A 7 -4.13 7.03 -0.10
N GLN A 8 -4.66 7.96 -0.88
CA GLN A 8 -4.41 8.06 -2.30
C GLN A 8 -3.21 9.00 -2.47
N PRO A 9 -2.00 8.47 -2.75
CA PRO A 9 -0.80 9.29 -2.92
C PRO A 9 -0.87 10.07 -4.23
N VAL A 10 -1.73 11.09 -4.24
CA VAL A 10 -2.03 11.92 -5.39
C VAL A 10 -0.99 13.04 -5.45
N HIS A 11 -0.16 13.00 -6.47
CA HIS A 11 0.79 14.05 -6.78
C HIS A 11 0.40 14.77 -8.07
N ARG A 12 0.99 15.94 -8.26
CA ARG A 12 0.95 16.61 -9.56
C ARG A 12 1.57 15.69 -10.62
N PRO A 13 1.00 15.57 -11.83
CA PRO A 13 1.51 14.66 -12.87
C PRO A 13 2.96 14.91 -13.30
N GLU A 14 3.48 16.11 -13.05
CA GLU A 14 4.86 16.49 -13.34
C GLU A 14 5.86 15.96 -12.30
N LYS A 15 5.39 15.54 -11.12
CA LYS A 15 6.27 15.03 -10.06
C LYS A 15 6.82 13.66 -10.45
N THR A 16 8.14 13.53 -10.35
CA THR A 16 8.82 12.27 -10.66
C THR A 16 8.64 11.26 -9.54
N TRP A 17 8.64 9.98 -9.91
CA TRP A 17 8.49 8.88 -8.96
C TRP A 17 9.58 8.85 -7.89
N ALA A 18 10.81 9.27 -8.26
CA ALA A 18 11.94 9.38 -7.34
C ALA A 18 11.73 10.39 -6.22
N THR A 19 10.81 11.35 -6.40
CA THR A 19 10.42 12.33 -5.37
C THR A 19 9.13 11.93 -4.65
N ALA A 20 8.13 11.43 -5.39
CA ALA A 20 6.84 11.03 -4.84
C ALA A 20 6.96 9.88 -3.82
N LEU A 21 7.68 8.80 -4.17
CA LEU A 21 7.77 7.62 -3.31
C LEU A 21 8.34 7.91 -1.90
N PRO A 22 9.45 8.68 -1.74
CA PRO A 22 9.91 9.07 -0.41
C PRO A 22 8.88 9.89 0.38
N GLU A 23 8.20 10.85 -0.26
CA GLU A 23 7.17 11.66 0.39
C GLU A 23 6.00 10.80 0.89
N ASP A 24 5.56 9.84 0.07
CA ASP A 24 4.51 8.90 0.45
C ASP A 24 4.92 8.05 1.66
N ARG A 25 6.17 7.59 1.69
CA ARG A 25 6.70 6.89 2.86
C ARG A 25 6.67 7.77 4.10
N GLU A 26 7.17 9.00 3.98
CA GLU A 26 7.21 9.95 5.10
C GLU A 26 5.82 10.26 5.64
N ALA A 27 4.81 10.33 4.76
CA ALA A 27 3.42 10.52 5.16
C ALA A 27 2.90 9.36 6.01
N VAL A 28 3.18 8.10 5.63
CA VAL A 28 2.76 6.93 6.41
C VAL A 28 3.51 6.84 7.74
N ILE A 29 4.82 7.08 7.76
CA ILE A 29 5.60 7.09 8.99
C ILE A 29 5.11 8.21 9.93
N LEU A 30 4.75 9.37 9.37
CA LEU A 30 4.15 10.44 10.15
C LEU A 30 2.79 10.02 10.72
N ALA A 31 1.95 9.34 9.94
CA ALA A 31 0.67 8.82 10.42
C ALA A 31 0.84 7.84 11.59
N ASP A 32 1.82 6.93 11.50
CA ASP A 32 2.19 6.03 12.61
C ASP A 32 2.57 6.81 13.88
N ARG A 33 3.46 7.81 13.75
CA ARG A 33 3.87 8.68 14.87
C ARG A 33 2.73 9.52 15.46
N LEU A 34 1.75 9.89 14.64
CA LEU A 34 0.56 10.63 15.07
C LEU A 34 -0.51 9.74 15.71
N GLY A 35 -0.31 8.42 15.76
CA GLY A 35 -1.22 7.48 16.41
C GLY A 35 -2.42 7.08 15.55
N PHE A 36 -2.31 7.15 14.22
CA PHE A 36 -3.30 6.53 13.33
C PHE A 36 -3.25 5.00 13.51
N SER A 37 -4.42 4.37 13.55
CA SER A 37 -4.52 2.93 13.76
C SER A 37 -4.30 2.11 12.49
N GLU A 38 -4.63 2.70 11.33
CA GLU A 38 -4.59 2.03 10.04
C GLU A 38 -4.18 2.98 8.92
N VAL A 39 -3.53 2.44 7.90
CA VAL A 39 -3.32 3.10 6.61
C VAL A 39 -3.83 2.21 5.47
N TRP A 40 -4.57 2.81 4.56
CA TRP A 40 -5.17 2.16 3.41
C TRP A 40 -4.59 2.74 2.13
N ILE A 41 -3.92 1.91 1.31
CA ILE A 41 -3.28 2.33 0.06
C ILE A 41 -3.96 1.65 -1.14
N GLY A 42 -4.30 2.44 -2.16
CA GLY A 42 -4.91 1.96 -3.41
C GLY A 42 -3.89 1.55 -4.47
N GLU A 43 -4.29 0.65 -5.37
CA GLU A 43 -3.48 0.17 -6.50
C GLU A 43 -3.85 0.88 -7.81
N HIS A 44 -2.86 1.50 -8.45
CA HIS A 44 -3.03 2.32 -9.64
C HIS A 44 -1.93 2.06 -10.69
N TYR A 45 -2.33 1.75 -11.92
CA TYR A 45 -1.39 1.39 -13.01
C TYR A 45 -1.21 2.47 -14.08
N SER A 46 -2.31 3.13 -14.46
CA SER A 46 -2.37 3.95 -15.67
C SER A 46 -2.31 5.46 -15.42
N THR A 47 -2.30 5.88 -14.16
CA THR A 47 -2.30 7.29 -13.77
C THR A 47 -0.91 7.75 -13.37
N LYS A 48 -0.57 8.99 -13.77
CA LYS A 48 0.66 9.67 -13.34
C LYS A 48 0.50 10.38 -12.00
N ALA A 49 -0.74 10.59 -11.54
CA ALA A 49 -1.01 11.29 -10.30
C ALA A 49 -0.93 10.34 -9.10
N GLU A 50 -1.47 9.13 -9.21
CA GLU A 50 -1.42 8.11 -8.16
C GLU A 50 -0.45 7.01 -8.58
N GLN A 51 0.79 7.09 -8.09
CA GLN A 51 1.91 6.39 -8.71
C GLN A 51 2.26 5.05 -8.03
N ILE A 52 1.34 4.44 -7.26
CA ILE A 52 1.59 3.16 -6.57
C ILE A 52 0.91 1.99 -7.31
N PRO A 53 1.66 1.19 -8.09
CA PRO A 53 1.12 0.03 -8.82
C PRO A 53 1.09 -1.26 -7.98
N SER A 54 1.76 -1.27 -6.83
CA SER A 54 1.74 -2.41 -5.91
C SER A 54 1.74 -1.90 -4.46
N PRO A 55 0.56 -1.76 -3.84
CA PRO A 55 0.46 -1.27 -2.47
C PRO A 55 1.13 -2.23 -1.47
N LEU A 56 1.08 -3.54 -1.72
CA LEU A 56 1.75 -4.52 -0.85
C LEU A 56 3.27 -4.34 -0.83
N MET A 57 3.90 -4.16 -2.00
CA MET A 57 5.34 -3.94 -2.08
C MET A 57 5.72 -2.62 -1.44
N PHE A 58 4.94 -1.56 -1.66
CA PHE A 58 5.15 -0.27 -1.01
C PHE A 58 5.07 -0.38 0.52
N MET A 59 4.01 -0.98 1.07
CA MET A 59 3.81 -1.16 2.50
C MET A 59 4.88 -2.08 3.13
N ALA A 60 5.35 -3.10 2.42
CA ALA A 60 6.45 -3.95 2.89
C ALA A 60 7.72 -3.13 3.19
N THR A 61 7.94 -2.03 2.45
CA THR A 61 9.09 -1.17 2.67
C THR A 61 8.99 -0.29 3.93
N LEU A 62 7.81 -0.20 4.54
CA LEU A 62 7.48 0.64 5.70
C LEU A 62 7.44 -0.14 7.01
N LEU A 63 7.43 -1.47 6.98
CA LEU A 63 7.26 -2.33 8.16
C LEU A 63 8.27 -2.05 9.28
N ALA A 64 9.50 -1.68 8.93
CA ALA A 64 10.54 -1.35 9.91
C ALA A 64 10.40 0.06 10.50
N ASP A 65 9.84 0.99 9.72
CA ASP A 65 9.81 2.43 10.06
C ASP A 65 8.49 2.86 10.71
N ALA A 66 7.41 2.09 10.50
CA ALA A 66 6.07 2.35 11.00
C ALA A 66 5.48 1.08 11.65
N PRO A 67 5.96 0.70 12.85
CA PRO A 67 5.66 -0.60 13.47
C PRO A 67 4.29 -0.68 14.16
N SER A 68 3.61 0.45 14.39
CA SER A 68 2.38 0.50 15.18
C SER A 68 1.11 0.53 14.31
N ILE A 69 1.20 1.15 13.14
CA ILE A 69 0.09 1.32 12.20
C ILE A 69 -0.19 0.01 11.46
N ARG A 70 -1.48 -0.32 11.31
CA ARG A 70 -1.89 -1.50 10.53
C ARG A 70 -1.99 -1.15 9.05
N PHE A 71 -1.41 -2.01 8.22
CA PHE A 71 -1.38 -1.83 6.77
C PHE A 71 -2.57 -2.54 6.11
N ALA A 72 -3.29 -1.82 5.26
CA ALA A 72 -4.43 -2.33 4.50
C ALA A 72 -4.42 -1.85 3.06
N THR A 73 -5.08 -2.60 2.18
CA THR A 73 -5.24 -2.24 0.76
C THR A 73 -6.64 -1.69 0.52
N GLY A 74 -6.73 -0.60 -0.23
CA GLY A 74 -7.98 0.07 -0.55
C GLY A 74 -8.00 0.55 -2.01
N VAL A 75 -7.82 -0.30 -3.02
CA VAL A 75 -7.99 -1.76 -3.04
C VAL A 75 -6.85 -2.47 -3.79
N ILE A 76 -6.83 -3.81 -3.76
CA ILE A 76 -6.15 -4.63 -4.77
C ILE A 76 -7.11 -4.91 -5.91
N ASN A 77 -6.68 -4.69 -7.15
CA ASN A 77 -7.48 -5.00 -8.32
C ASN A 77 -7.31 -6.47 -8.72
N LEU A 78 -8.08 -7.35 -8.06
CA LEU A 78 -7.98 -8.80 -8.24
C LEU A 78 -8.04 -9.31 -9.70
N PRO A 79 -8.82 -8.71 -10.63
CA PRO A 79 -8.82 -9.14 -12.03
C PRO A 79 -7.48 -9.01 -12.76
N TYR A 80 -6.58 -8.13 -12.30
CA TYR A 80 -5.24 -7.95 -12.88
C TYR A 80 -4.19 -8.90 -12.30
N GLN A 81 -4.60 -9.77 -11.39
CA GLN A 81 -3.70 -10.65 -10.66
C GLN A 81 -3.72 -12.08 -11.22
N THR A 82 -2.59 -12.77 -11.17
CA THR A 82 -2.55 -14.18 -11.55
C THR A 82 -3.26 -15.02 -10.49
N ARG A 83 -4.06 -16.00 -10.89
CA ARG A 83 -4.77 -16.90 -9.96
C ARG A 83 -3.83 -17.57 -8.94
N SER A 84 -2.61 -17.92 -9.33
CA SER A 84 -1.62 -18.55 -8.45
C SER A 84 -1.05 -17.64 -7.38
N SER A 85 -1.08 -16.31 -7.54
CA SER A 85 -0.54 -15.38 -6.54
C SER A 85 -1.49 -15.11 -5.37
N TRP A 86 -2.77 -15.47 -5.50
CA TRP A 86 -3.81 -15.20 -4.49
C TRP A 86 -4.55 -16.44 -3.98
N GLN A 87 -4.26 -17.63 -4.52
CA GLN A 87 -4.79 -18.86 -3.95
C GLN A 87 -3.97 -19.31 -2.74
N PRO A 88 -4.63 -19.66 -1.63
CA PRO A 88 -3.96 -20.36 -0.55
C PRO A 88 -3.38 -21.67 -1.08
N ARG A 89 -2.07 -21.88 -0.88
CA ARG A 89 -1.41 -23.15 -1.19
C ARG A 89 -1.80 -24.18 -0.12
N TRP A 90 -2.96 -24.80 -0.27
CA TRP A 90 -3.24 -26.04 0.47
C TRP A 90 -2.39 -27.16 -0.15
N PRO A 91 -1.63 -27.92 0.65
CA PRO A 91 -0.93 -29.09 0.13
C PRO A 91 -1.96 -30.08 -0.41
N SER A 92 -1.90 -30.33 -1.72
CA SER A 92 -2.72 -31.33 -2.41
C SER A 92 -2.15 -32.73 -2.19
N SER A 93 -2.19 -33.23 -0.95
CA SER A 93 -2.00 -34.66 -0.66
C SER A 93 -2.37 -35.00 0.78
N ILE A 94 -3.65 -35.32 0.99
CA ILE A 94 -4.03 -36.39 1.93
C ILE A 94 -4.78 -37.40 1.05
N SER A 95 -4.05 -38.40 0.59
CA SER A 95 -4.56 -39.62 -0.04
C SER A 95 -3.90 -40.79 0.65
#